data_AF-A0A1G8V2U6-F1
#
_entry.id   AF-A0A1G8V2U6-F1
#
_cell.length_a   1.000
_cell.length_b   1.000
_cell.length_c   1.000
_cell.angle_alpha   90.00
_cell.angle_beta   90.00
_cell.angle_gamma   90.00
#
_symmetry.space_group_name_H-M   'P 1'
#
loop_
_entity.id
_entity.type
_entity.pdbx_description
1 polymer ?
#
loop_
_entity_poly.entity_id
_entity_poly.type
_entity_poly.pdbx_seq_one_letter_code
_entity_poly.pdbx_strand_id
1 'polypeptide(L)' 'MHTATLHAHPACDIDRIFKLRRAAEMAGVRYIPRKPRLISSKPQPAPFDPNDGGRAA' A
#
# COMPACT_ATOMS: atom_id res chain seq x y z
N MET A 1 -17.87 3.84 10.25
CA MET A 1 -16.83 4.87 10.48
C MET A 1 -15.75 4.68 9.44
N HIS A 2 -15.40 5.71 8.66
CA HIS A 2 -14.28 5.64 7.72
C HIS A 2 -13.00 6.10 8.43
N THR A 3 -11.93 5.32 8.32
CA THR A 3 -10.61 5.69 8.86
C THR A 3 -9.75 6.30 7.76
N ALA A 4 -9.39 7.57 7.93
CA ALA A 4 -8.50 8.27 7.01
C ALA A 4 -7.03 8.13 7.45
N THR A 5 -6.13 8.02 6.48
CA THR A 5 -4.68 7.98 6.72
C THR A 5 -3.97 8.98 5.82
N LEU A 6 -2.90 9.59 6.33
CA LEU A 6 -2.05 10.51 5.59
C LEU A 6 -0.69 9.88 5.30
N HIS A 7 -0.19 10.07 4.08
CA HIS A 7 1.11 9.58 3.63
C HIS A 7 1.90 10.75 3.05
N ALA A 8 3.22 10.76 3.24
CA ALA A 8 4.09 11.69 2.52
C ALA A 8 4.57 11.07 1.20
N HIS A 9 4.69 11.92 0.18
CA HIS A 9 5.36 11.54 -1.06
C HIS A 9 6.84 11.24 -0.79
N PRO A 10 7.48 10.27 -1.47
CA PRO A 10 8.90 9.95 -1.23
C PRO A 10 9.86 11.11 -1.53
N ALA A 11 9.48 12.03 -2.42
CA ALA A 11 10.25 13.24 -2.72
C ALA A 11 9.91 14.44 -1.79
N CYS A 12 9.23 14.20 -0.67
CA CYS A 12 8.82 15.26 0.24
C CYS A 12 9.96 15.63 1.21
N ASP A 13 10.20 16.92 1.38
CA ASP A 13 11.24 17.43 2.28
C ASP A 13 10.92 17.12 3.75
N ILE A 14 11.97 17.05 4.57
CA ILE A 14 11.86 16.75 6.01
C ILE A 14 10.93 17.75 6.72
N ASP A 15 11.04 19.04 6.42
CA ASP A 15 10.16 20.07 7.01
C ASP A 15 8.69 19.83 6.69
N ARG A 16 8.41 19.35 5.47
CA ARG A 16 7.05 19.10 5.01
C ARG A 16 6.50 17.81 5.61
N ILE A 17 7.35 16.82 5.89
CA ILE A 17 7.02 15.63 6.68
C ILE A 17 6.60 16.03 8.10
N PHE A 18 7.34 16.92 8.77
CA PHE A 18 6.98 17.39 10.11
C PHE A 18 5.64 18.13 10.13
N LYS A 19 5.39 18.98 9.14
CA LYS A 19 4.08 19.65 8.96
C LYS A 19 2.95 18.64 8.75
N LEU A 20 3.16 17.62 7.93
CA LEU A 20 2.18 16.55 7.68
C LEU A 20 1.87 15.76 8.95
N ARG A 21 2.88 15.42 9.76
CA ARG A 21 2.68 14.75 11.06
C ARG A 21 1.83 15.61 11.98
N ARG A 22 2.16 16.90 12.10
CA ARG A 22 1.41 17.82 12.95
C ARG A 22 -0.04 17.99 12.48
N ALA A 23 -0.25 18.12 11.17
CA ALA A 23 -1.60 18.19 10.60
C ALA A 23 -2.40 16.91 10.86
N ALA A 24 -1.76 15.74 10.79
CA ALA A 24 -2.38 14.46 11.08
C ALA A 24 -2.86 14.38 12.54
N GLU A 25 -2.02 14.80 13.49
CA GLU A 25 -2.38 14.89 14.91
C GLU A 25 -3.58 15.82 15.13
N MET A 26 -3.55 17.03 14.57
CA MET A 26 -4.64 17.99 14.73
C MET A 26 -5.96 17.52 14.12
N ALA A 27 -5.91 16.78 13.01
CA ALA A 27 -7.08 16.22 12.36
C ALA A 27 -7.52 14.87 12.94
N GLY A 28 -6.79 14.31 13.92
CA GLY A 28 -7.08 13.01 14.51
C GLY A 28 -6.93 11.84 13.52
N VAL A 29 -6.11 12.00 12.48
CA VAL A 29 -5.86 10.98 11.44
C VAL A 29 -4.48 10.37 11.60
N ARG A 30 -4.34 9.10 11.21
CA ARG A 30 -3.06 8.40 11.34
C ARG A 30 -2.09 8.78 10.22
N TYR A 31 -0.92 9.29 10.57
CA TYR A 31 0.19 9.47 9.63
C TYR A 31 0.97 8.16 9.44
N ILE A 32 1.24 7.80 8.19
CA ILE A 32 2.02 6.62 7.82
C ILE A 32 3.28 7.11 7.07
N PRO A 33 4.48 7.02 7.68
CA PRO A 33 5.72 7.60 7.12
C PRO A 33 6.19 6.93 5.84
N ARG A 34 5.81 5.67 5.61
CA ARG A 34 6.09 4.94 4.38
C ARG A 34 5.03 3.88 4.18
N LYS A 35 4.57 3.71 2.95
CA LYS A 35 3.77 2.54 2.60
C LYS A 35 4.62 1.30 2.92
N PRO A 36 4.12 0.32 3.69
CA PRO A 36 4.81 -0.95 3.82
C PRO A 36 5.04 -1.47 2.41
N ARG A 37 6.30 -1.76 2.06
CA ARG A 37 6.56 -2.50 0.83
C ARG A 37 5.82 -3.82 1.01
N LEU A 38 4.74 -4.01 0.25
CA LEU A 38 4.21 -5.33 0.01
C LEU A 38 5.36 -6.06 -0.69
N ILE A 39 6.21 -6.73 0.10
CA ILE A 39 7.07 -7.76 -0.43
C ILE A 39 6.08 -8.73 -1.04
N SER A 40 5.97 -8.71 -2.37
CA SER A 40 5.10 -9.63 -3.08
C SER A 40 5.72 -11.01 -2.97
N SER A 41 5.54 -11.66 -1.83
CA SER A 41 5.65 -13.11 -1.68
C SER A 41 4.39 -13.80 -2.20
N LYS A 42 3.59 -13.12 -3.04
CA LYS A 42 2.53 -13.79 -3.78
C LYS A 42 3.24 -14.64 -4.84
N PRO A 43 3.07 -15.97 -4.84
CA PRO A 43 3.50 -16.76 -5.98
C PRO A 43 2.85 -16.15 -7.21
N GLN A 44 3.67 -15.89 -8.23
CA GLN A 44 3.15 -15.56 -9.56
C GLN A 44 2.11 -16.64 -9.90
N PRO A 45 0.87 -16.29 -10.29
CA PRO A 45 -0.03 -17.30 -10.82
C PRO A 45 0.71 -18.01 -11.95
N ALA A 46 0.66 -19.34 -11.94
CA ALA A 46 1.26 -20.13 -13.01
C ALA A 46 0.74 -19.59 -14.36
N PRO A 47 1.56 -19.57 -15.42
CA PRO A 47 1.09 -19.26 -16.75
C PRO A 47 -0.14 -20.10 -17.05
N PHE A 48 -1.21 -19.45 -17.52
CA PHE A 48 -2.39 -20.14 -18.01
C PHE A 48 -1.94 -21.09 -19.13
N ASP A 49 -2.08 -22.40 -18.91
CA ASP A 49 -1.86 -23.42 -19.93
C ASP A 49 -3.21 -23.76 -20.60
N PRO A 50 -3.44 -23.34 -21.85
CA PRO A 50 -4.66 -23.68 -22.58
C PRO A 50 -4.78 -25.19 -22.88
N ASN A 51 -3.70 -25.95 -22.69
CA ASN A 51 -3.64 -27.39 -23.01
C ASN A 51 -3.87 -28.30 -21.80
N ASP A 52 -4.14 -27.77 -20.60
CA ASP A 52 -4.47 -28.59 -19.42
C ASP A 52 -5.92 -29.11 -19.45
N GLY A 53 -6.37 -29.42 -20.67
CA GLY A 53 -6.99 -30.70 -20.99
C GLY A 53 -8.19 -31.03 -20.13
N GLY A 54 -9.36 -30.58 -20.57
CA GLY A 54 -10.65 -31.05 -20.08
C GLY A 54 -10.66 -32.56 -19.89
N ARG A 55 -10.44 -33.01 -18.65
CA ARG A 55 -10.80 -34.34 -18.18
C ARG A 55 -12.25 -34.27 -17.72
N ALA A 56 -13.13 -34.31 -18.71
CA ALA A 56 -14.42 -34.94 -18.52
C ALA A 56 -14.18 -36.45 -18.32
N ALA A 57 -14.55 -36.96 -17.15
CA ALA A 57 -14.98 -38.33 -16.90
C ALA A 57 -15.73 -38.37 -15.57
#